data_AF-A0A950WME6-F1
#
_entry.id   AF-A0A950WME6-F1
#
_cell.length_a   1.000
_cell.length_b   1.000
_cell.length_c   1.000
_cell.angle_alpha   90.00
_cell.angle_beta   90.00
_cell.angle_gamma   90.00
#
_symmetry.space_group_name_H-M   'P 1'
#
loop_
_entity.id
_entity.type
_entity.pdbx_description
1 polymer ?
#
loop_
_entity_poly.entity_id
_entity_poly.type
_entity_poly.pdbx_seq_one_letter_code
_entity_poly.pdbx_strand_id
1 'polypeptide(L)'
;MTGFLKYIKQIGIDKFVATITQDDQKITVTIAAAAPTAERAKTMVSGMNGIISIGKMTAKNPSTERTLLDGAQVTSDGKKMFLLNFAIPKQVAQDMITKALQDAIAKKQAQPQPSSESGTKGNSNVALRQ
;
A
#
# COMPACT_ATOMS: atom_id res chain seq x y z
N MET A 1 3.94 5.23 -8.70
CA MET A 1 3.17 4.36 -7.80
C MET A 1 3.09 2.97 -8.41
N THR A 2 3.79 2.00 -7.85
CA THR A 2 3.77 0.58 -8.29
C THR A 2 3.09 -0.26 -7.21
N GLY A 3 2.30 -1.26 -7.62
CA GLY A 3 1.65 -2.21 -6.70
C GLY A 3 0.14 -2.02 -6.50
N PHE A 4 -0.42 -2.93 -5.69
CA PHE A 4 -1.85 -3.21 -5.43
C PHE A 4 -2.77 -1.99 -5.26
N LEU A 5 -2.25 -0.88 -4.73
CA LEU A 5 -2.99 0.39 -4.58
C LEU A 5 -3.47 0.98 -5.92
N LYS A 6 -2.78 0.70 -7.03
CA LYS A 6 -3.23 1.09 -8.37
C LYS A 6 -4.51 0.34 -8.77
N TYR A 7 -4.65 -0.92 -8.38
CA TYR A 7 -5.84 -1.73 -8.66
C TYR A 7 -7.06 -1.23 -7.87
N ILE A 8 -6.87 -0.81 -6.62
CA ILE A 8 -7.94 -0.20 -5.80
C ILE A 8 -8.51 1.05 -6.47
N LYS A 9 -7.68 1.92 -7.04
CA LYS A 9 -8.15 3.12 -7.73
C LYS A 9 -8.90 2.79 -9.03
N GLN A 10 -8.50 1.74 -9.75
CA GLN A 10 -9.15 1.34 -11.01
C GLN A 10 -10.57 0.79 -10.82
N ILE A 11 -10.92 0.29 -9.63
CA ILE A 11 -12.26 -0.24 -9.36
C ILE A 11 -13.26 0.82 -8.84
N GLY A 12 -12.90 2.11 -8.92
CA GLY A 12 -13.81 3.22 -8.58
C GLY A 12 -13.99 3.47 -7.08
N ILE A 13 -13.00 3.10 -6.25
CA ILE A 13 -12.98 3.45 -4.83
C ILE A 13 -12.36 4.85 -4.68
N ASP A 14 -13.21 5.87 -4.53
CA ASP A 14 -12.77 7.27 -4.32
C ASP A 14 -12.38 7.56 -2.87
N LYS A 15 -13.10 6.95 -1.92
CA LYS A 15 -12.86 7.08 -0.48
C LYS A 15 -12.85 5.70 0.14
N PHE A 16 -11.83 5.44 0.95
CA PHE A 16 -11.75 4.25 1.76
C PHE A 16 -11.26 4.59 3.16
N VAL A 17 -11.62 3.75 4.12
CA VAL A 17 -11.07 3.75 5.47
C VAL A 17 -10.22 2.51 5.60
N ALA A 18 -8.96 2.68 5.99
CA ALA A 18 -8.07 1.58 6.31
C ALA A 18 -7.92 1.51 7.83
N THR A 19 -8.23 0.35 8.40
CA THR A 19 -8.08 0.06 9.83
C THR A 19 -7.06 -1.05 9.99
N ILE A 20 -6.07 -0.83 10.85
CA ILE A 20 -5.11 -1.87 11.24
C ILE A 20 -5.49 -2.32 12.64
N THR A 21 -5.69 -3.63 12.79
CA THR A 21 -5.98 -4.29 14.05
C THR A 21 -4.97 -5.39 14.26
N GLN A 22 -4.59 -5.63 15.51
CA GLN A 22 -3.66 -6.67 15.87
C GLN A 22 -4.23 -7.45 17.04
N ASP A 23 -4.25 -8.76 16.91
CA ASP A 23 -4.53 -9.68 18.01
C ASP A 23 -3.26 -10.50 18.33
N ASP A 24 -3.40 -11.48 19.21
CA ASP A 24 -2.26 -12.30 19.66
C ASP A 24 -1.65 -13.15 18.53
N GLN A 25 -2.42 -13.45 17.48
CA GLN A 25 -2.04 -14.39 16.42
C GLN A 25 -1.74 -13.70 15.08
N LYS A 26 -2.46 -12.64 14.74
CA LYS A 26 -2.43 -12.01 13.41
C LYS A 26 -2.52 -10.49 13.46
N ILE A 27 -1.99 -9.88 12.40
CA ILE A 27 -2.26 -8.50 12.04
C ILE A 27 -3.33 -8.53 10.95
N THR A 28 -4.42 -7.80 11.18
CA THR A 28 -5.53 -7.67 10.24
C THR A 28 -5.62 -6.23 9.74
N VAL A 29 -5.49 -6.04 8.43
CA VAL A 29 -5.75 -4.75 7.76
C VAL A 29 -7.10 -4.83 7.07
N THR A 30 -8.04 -4.00 7.48
CA THR A 30 -9.37 -3.89 6.88
C THR A 30 -9.45 -2.60 6.06
N ILE A 31 -9.72 -2.73 4.77
CA ILE A 31 -10.01 -1.62 3.87
C ILE A 31 -11.50 -1.64 3.59
N ALA A 32 -12.21 -0.61 4.06
CA ALA A 32 -13.64 -0.44 3.85
C ALA A 32 -13.90 0.72 2.88
N ALA A 33 -14.79 0.51 1.92
CA ALA A 33 -15.21 1.54 0.98
C ALA A 33 -16.73 1.53 0.82
N ALA A 34 -17.34 2.71 0.82
CA ALA A 34 -18.76 2.85 0.52
C ALA A 34 -18.98 2.80 -1.00
N ALA A 35 -20.00 2.07 -1.44
CA ALA A 35 -20.46 1.97 -2.81
C ALA A 35 -21.81 2.70 -2.99
N PRO A 36 -22.15 3.18 -4.20
CA PRO A 36 -23.43 3.84 -4.43
C PRO A 36 -24.66 2.94 -4.19
N THR A 37 -24.53 1.64 -4.52
CA THR A 37 -25.57 0.62 -4.35
C THR A 37 -24.97 -0.70 -3.87
N ALA A 38 -25.82 -1.62 -3.41
CA ALA A 38 -25.39 -2.94 -2.96
C ALA A 38 -24.90 -3.82 -4.12
N GLU A 39 -25.53 -3.69 -5.29
CA GLU A 39 -25.11 -4.33 -6.53
C GLU A 39 -23.70 -3.88 -6.91
N ARG A 40 -23.41 -2.58 -6.79
CA ARG A 40 -22.06 -2.04 -7.02
C ARG A 40 -21.05 -2.60 -6.05
N ALA A 41 -21.36 -2.69 -4.75
CA ALA A 41 -20.49 -3.35 -3.79
C ALA A 41 -20.19 -4.80 -4.19
N LYS A 42 -21.21 -5.57 -4.63
CA LYS A 42 -21.02 -6.95 -5.13
C LYS A 42 -20.17 -7.03 -6.40
N THR A 43 -20.34 -6.09 -7.33
CA THR A 43 -19.50 -5.99 -8.53
C THR A 43 -18.05 -5.72 -8.15
N MET A 44 -17.80 -4.83 -7.19
CA MET A 44 -16.46 -4.52 -6.70
C MET A 44 -15.82 -5.73 -6.02
N VAL A 45 -16.59 -6.48 -5.21
CA VAL A 45 -16.14 -7.75 -4.62
C VAL A 45 -15.71 -8.74 -5.70
N SER A 46 -16.56 -8.94 -6.70
CA SER A 46 -16.30 -9.89 -7.79
C SER A 46 -15.07 -9.50 -8.61
N GLY A 47 -14.97 -8.21 -8.97
CA GLY A 47 -13.83 -7.68 -9.71
C GLY A 47 -12.51 -7.80 -8.94
N MET A 48 -12.51 -7.44 -7.66
CA MET A 48 -11.31 -7.55 -6.82
C MET A 48 -10.93 -9.01 -6.57
N ASN A 49 -11.88 -9.92 -6.38
CA ASN A 49 -11.59 -11.36 -6.30
C ASN A 49 -10.94 -11.89 -7.58
N GLY A 50 -11.39 -11.42 -8.76
CA GLY A 50 -10.75 -11.72 -10.04
C GLY A 50 -9.31 -11.23 -10.09
N ILE A 51 -9.07 -9.97 -9.70
CA ILE A 51 -7.72 -9.37 -9.67
C ILE A 51 -6.81 -10.13 -8.70
N ILE A 52 -7.29 -10.46 -7.49
CA ILE A 52 -6.51 -11.24 -6.51
C ILE A 52 -6.18 -12.62 -7.07
N SER A 53 -7.12 -13.28 -7.76
CA SER A 53 -6.89 -14.59 -8.37
C SER A 53 -5.81 -14.53 -9.44
N ILE A 54 -5.84 -13.51 -10.31
CA ILE A 54 -4.79 -13.27 -11.32
C ILE A 54 -3.45 -12.94 -10.64
N GLY A 55 -3.48 -12.09 -9.61
CA GLY A 55 -2.29 -11.77 -8.82
C GLY A 55 -1.67 -13.01 -8.20
N LYS A 56 -2.49 -13.91 -7.64
CA LYS A 56 -2.02 -15.19 -7.09
C LYS A 56 -1.34 -16.04 -8.16
N MET A 57 -1.92 -16.12 -9.36
CA MET A 57 -1.36 -16.91 -10.46
C MET A 57 -0.03 -16.36 -10.99
N THR A 58 0.13 -15.04 -10.98
CA THR A 58 1.31 -14.36 -11.56
C THR A 58 2.41 -14.05 -10.54
N ALA A 59 2.07 -13.94 -9.26
CA ALA A 59 3.03 -13.67 -8.21
C ALA A 59 3.98 -14.87 -8.01
N LYS A 60 5.28 -14.58 -7.89
CA LYS A 60 6.29 -15.59 -7.54
C LYS A 60 5.94 -16.23 -6.20
N ASN A 61 6.12 -17.54 -6.10
CA ASN A 61 5.91 -18.29 -4.85
C ASN A 61 7.21 -19.02 -4.47
N PRO A 62 7.82 -18.75 -3.29
CA PRO A 62 7.37 -17.81 -2.26
C PRO A 62 7.71 -16.35 -2.57
N SER A 63 6.82 -15.42 -2.20
CA SER A 63 7.09 -13.99 -2.16
C SER A 63 6.20 -13.26 -1.16
N THR A 64 6.61 -12.04 -0.78
CA THR A 64 5.83 -11.12 0.07
C THR A 64 4.48 -10.78 -0.56
N GLU A 65 4.44 -10.55 -1.88
CA GLU A 65 3.20 -10.28 -2.60
C GLU A 65 2.27 -11.49 -2.59
N ARG A 66 2.81 -12.69 -2.85
CA ARG A 66 2.01 -13.92 -2.77
C ARG A 66 1.41 -14.13 -1.38
N THR A 67 2.19 -13.87 -0.33
CA THR A 67 1.75 -13.96 1.07
C THR A 67 0.61 -12.98 1.36
N LEU A 68 0.72 -11.73 0.90
CA LEU A 68 -0.34 -10.73 1.04
C LEU A 68 -1.62 -11.14 0.32
N LEU A 69 -1.49 -11.63 -0.92
CA LEU A 69 -2.62 -12.10 -1.71
C LEU A 69 -3.28 -13.32 -1.08
N ASP A 70 -2.52 -14.24 -0.51
CA ASP A 70 -3.06 -15.42 0.18
C ASP A 70 -3.82 -15.05 1.46
N GLY A 71 -3.37 -14.04 2.20
CA GLY A 71 -4.08 -13.48 3.35
C GLY A 71 -5.26 -12.55 2.99
N ALA A 72 -5.46 -12.25 1.71
CA ALA A 72 -6.51 -11.33 1.25
C ALA A 72 -7.88 -12.01 1.14
N GLN A 73 -8.90 -11.38 1.72
CA GLN A 73 -10.29 -11.77 1.63
C GLN A 73 -11.14 -10.56 1.26
N VAL A 74 -11.98 -10.71 0.23
CA VAL A 74 -12.87 -9.64 -0.24
C VAL A 74 -14.32 -10.01 0.02
N THR A 75 -15.05 -9.14 0.69
CA THR A 75 -16.45 -9.33 1.04
C THR A 75 -17.24 -8.02 0.90
N SER A 76 -18.56 -8.11 1.05
CA SER A 76 -19.41 -6.94 1.29
C SER A 76 -20.24 -7.16 2.55
N ASP A 77 -20.69 -6.08 3.18
CA ASP A 77 -21.58 -6.13 4.34
C ASP A 77 -23.04 -6.47 3.98
N GLY A 78 -23.29 -6.86 2.73
CA GLY A 78 -24.63 -7.08 2.18
C GLY A 78 -25.43 -5.80 1.91
N LYS A 79 -24.89 -4.63 2.27
CA LYS A 79 -25.46 -3.32 1.99
C LYS A 79 -24.56 -2.62 0.99
N LYS A 80 -24.20 -1.37 1.25
CA LYS A 80 -23.44 -0.50 0.36
C LYS A 80 -21.95 -0.45 0.74
N MET A 81 -21.41 -1.45 1.42
CA MET A 81 -20.01 -1.43 1.85
C MET A 81 -19.23 -2.59 1.24
N PHE A 82 -18.12 -2.24 0.60
CA PHE A 82 -17.07 -3.14 0.16
C PHE A 82 -16.04 -3.28 1.28
N LEU A 83 -15.56 -4.50 1.53
CA LEU A 83 -14.58 -4.83 2.54
C LEU A 83 -13.47 -5.68 1.92
N LEU A 84 -12.23 -5.28 2.17
CA LEU A 84 -11.04 -6.04 1.82
C LEU A 84 -10.19 -6.20 3.08
N ASN A 85 -10.02 -7.45 3.49
CA ASN A 85 -9.29 -7.81 4.69
C ASN A 85 -8.00 -8.52 4.31
N PHE A 86 -6.90 -8.13 4.92
CA PHE A 86 -5.64 -8.87 4.89
C PHE A 86 -5.41 -9.44 6.28
N ALA A 87 -5.45 -10.75 6.43
CA ALA A 87 -5.13 -11.43 7.68
C ALA A 87 -3.77 -12.13 7.53
N ILE A 88 -2.75 -11.62 8.24
CA ILE A 88 -1.39 -12.14 8.15
C ILE A 88 -0.94 -12.58 9.54
N PRO A 89 -0.38 -13.80 9.70
CA PRO A 89 0.20 -14.22 10.97
C PRO A 89 1.25 -13.23 11.46
N LYS A 90 1.26 -12.94 12.76
CA LYS A 90 2.11 -11.89 13.35
C LYS A 90 3.59 -12.09 13.06
N GLN A 91 4.08 -13.33 13.15
CA GLN A 91 5.48 -13.68 12.83
C GLN A 91 5.84 -13.30 11.39
N VAL A 92 5.00 -13.71 10.44
CA VAL A 92 5.17 -13.41 9.01
C VAL A 92 5.11 -11.90 8.75
N ALA A 93 4.17 -11.20 9.39
CA ALA A 93 4.04 -9.75 9.24
C ALA A 93 5.24 -8.99 9.82
N GLN A 94 5.79 -9.44 10.95
CA GLN A 94 7.00 -8.85 11.55
C GLN A 94 8.22 -9.01 10.64
N ASP A 95 8.40 -10.20 10.05
CA ASP A 95 9.46 -10.45 9.08
C ASP A 95 9.33 -9.55 7.85
N MET A 96 8.10 -9.41 7.33
CA MET A 96 7.81 -8.53 6.19
C MET A 96 8.11 -7.07 6.49
N ILE A 97 7.70 -6.57 7.65
CA ILE A 97 7.94 -5.18 8.08
C ILE A 97 9.44 -4.95 8.24
N THR A 98 10.14 -5.86 8.91
CA THR A 98 11.59 -5.75 9.13
C THR A 98 12.34 -5.70 7.80
N LYS A 99 12.00 -6.61 6.87
CA LYS A 99 12.58 -6.62 5.52
C LYS A 99 12.29 -5.33 4.75
N ALA A 100 11.05 -4.83 4.82
CA ALA A 100 10.68 -3.58 4.15
C ALA A 100 11.44 -2.36 4.71
N LEU A 101 11.66 -2.32 6.03
CA LEU A 101 12.45 -1.27 6.69
C LEU A 101 13.92 -1.34 6.25
N GLN A 102 14.51 -2.53 6.23
CA GLN A 102 15.88 -2.74 5.76
C GLN A 102 16.05 -2.32 4.29
N ASP A 103 15.13 -2.74 3.41
CA ASP A 103 15.14 -2.37 1.99
C ASP A 103 15.01 -0.85 1.81
N ALA A 104 14.19 -0.19 2.64
CA ALA A 104 14.02 1.26 2.60
C ALA A 104 15.30 2.00 3.07
N ILE A 105 15.97 1.49 4.11
CA ILE A 105 17.24 2.05 4.60
C ILE A 105 18.34 1.87 3.54
N ALA A 106 18.46 0.67 2.96
CA ALA A 106 19.43 0.37 1.92
C ALA A 106 19.23 1.25 0.67
N LYS A 107 17.97 1.47 0.24
CA LYS A 107 17.66 2.38 -0.87
C LYS A 107 18.05 3.83 -0.58
N LYS A 108 17.87 4.30 0.67
CA LYS A 108 18.31 5.65 1.07
C LYS A 108 19.83 5.79 1.10
N GLN A 109 20.57 4.72 1.45
CA GLN A 109 22.03 4.72 1.46
C GLN A 109 22.63 4.56 0.04
N ALA A 110 21.91 3.91 -0.86
CA ALA A 110 22.32 3.72 -2.26
C ALA A 110 21.94 4.88 -3.19
N GLN A 111 21.15 5.86 -2.74
CA GLN A 111 20.99 7.12 -3.46
C GLN A 111 22.27 7.95 -3.30
N PRO A 112 22.92 8.37 -4.40
CA PRO A 112 24.00 9.35 -4.31
C PRO A 112 23.47 10.59 -3.58
N GLN A 113 24.20 11.08 -2.57
CA GLN A 113 23.98 12.42 -2.04
C GLN A 113 23.82 13.39 -3.24
N PRO A 114 22.88 14.35 -3.19
CA PRO A 114 22.96 15.46 -4.11
C PRO A 114 24.34 16.08 -3.90
N SER A 115 25.20 16.01 -4.91
CA SER A 115 26.47 16.70 -4.93
C SER A 115 26.19 18.15 -4.53
N SER A 116 26.73 18.56 -3.38
CA SER A 116 26.83 19.96 -3.02
C SER A 116 27.85 20.58 -3.96
N GLU A 117 27.43 20.85 -5.20
CA GLU A 117 28.12 21.82 -6.04
C GLU A 117 27.83 23.19 -5.44
N SER A 118 28.80 23.65 -4.64
CA SER A 118 29.01 25.05 -4.35
C SER A 118 29.04 25.82 -5.67
N GLY A 119 27.92 26.43 -6.01
CA GLY A 119 27.81 27.41 -7.07
C GLY A 119 28.57 28.67 -6.68
N THR A 120 29.87 28.70 -6.95
CA THR A 120 30.62 29.94 -7.07
C THR A 120 30.09 30.70 -8.28
N LYS A 121 29.40 31.82 -8.06
CA LYS A 121 29.36 32.99 -8.95
C LYS A 121 28.85 34.19 -8.16
N GLY A 122 29.70 35.20 -8.05
CA GLY A 122 29.52 36.33 -7.15
C GLY A 122 28.83 37.56 -7.73
N ASN A 123 28.99 38.62 -6.92
CA ASN A 123 28.89 40.06 -7.15
C ASN A 123 27.55 40.82 -6.94
N SER A 124 27.52 41.52 -5.79
CA SER A 124 27.57 42.99 -5.65
C SER A 124 26.31 43.77 -5.23
N ASN A 125 26.48 44.48 -4.09
CA ASN A 125 25.80 45.70 -3.59
C ASN A 125 24.33 45.53 -3.09
N VAL A 126 23.87 46.09 -1.96
CA VAL A 126 23.99 47.48 -1.48
C VAL A 126 23.77 47.60 0.06
N ALA A 127 24.60 48.45 0.69
CA ALA A 127 24.43 49.36 1.85
C ALA A 127 24.14 48.87 3.28
N LEU A 128 25.18 48.98 4.10
CA LEU A 128 25.15 49.34 5.52
C LEU A 128 24.91 50.86 5.63
N ARG A 129 23.88 51.30 6.35
CA ARG A 129 23.73 52.70 6.81
C ARG A 129 23.97 52.74 8.31
N GLN A 130 25.01 53.47 8.72
CA GLN A 130 25.04 54.17 10.01
C GLN A 130 24.36 55.53 9.83
#